data_AF-A0A7J5BBU7-F1
#
_entry.id   AF-A0A7J5BBU7-F1
#
_cell.length_a   1.000
_cell.length_b   1.000
_cell.length_c   1.000
_cell.angle_alpha   90.00
_cell.angle_beta   90.00
_cell.angle_gamma   90.00
#
_symmetry.space_group_name_H-M   'P 1'
#
loop_
_entity.id
_entity.type
_entity.pdbx_description
1 polymer ?
#
loop_
_entity_poly.entity_id
_entity_poly.type
_entity_poly.pdbx_seq_one_letter_code
_entity_poly.pdbx_strand_id
1 'polypeptide(L)'
;MPTVSDFTFNITTTRFDEDYSPSEISRATTNFANLARGEQRQQNLRRALTMMNQRFNDLAHWDNAARDRYAVELDIVSVELRFTADGAERTFPLFEVLDANILDHRSGKRHHGIVGNNFSSYLRDYDFSVLLPKIKAAAADAGIPADYGVLHGKLFQSFLDSAAYQERFAQSPVICISVSTSKTYQRTGNHHPILGVEYDNDDLSLTDEYFGKMGLQVRYFMPPGAAAPLAFYFRGDLLNDYTNLQLAGTIATMETFQKIYRPEIYNANSAAGDIYRPSLEHDDYSIPQVNYDRVERSQLGIKQGQYTDVHFVQPYGEIFERWANGTAEPVAPVLV
;
A
#
# COMPACT_ATOMS: atom_id res chain seq x y z
N MET A 1 -16.67 -15.66 -28.86
CA MET A 1 -15.94 -14.57 -28.20
C MET A 1 -15.13 -15.17 -27.07
N PRO A 2 -13.87 -14.75 -26.84
CA PRO A 2 -13.11 -15.23 -25.70
C PRO A 2 -13.84 -14.87 -24.40
N THR A 3 -14.05 -15.87 -23.56
CA THR A 3 -14.58 -15.79 -22.20
C THR A 3 -13.43 -16.08 -21.25
N VAL A 4 -13.07 -15.13 -20.37
CA VAL A 4 -12.22 -15.42 -19.22
C VAL A 4 -13.12 -16.04 -18.16
N SER A 5 -13.33 -17.35 -18.26
CA SER A 5 -14.06 -18.12 -17.24
C SER A 5 -13.13 -18.60 -16.13
N ASP A 6 -11.84 -18.74 -16.41
CA ASP A 6 -10.86 -19.30 -15.48
C ASP A 6 -9.57 -18.48 -15.50
N PHE A 7 -9.30 -17.80 -14.39
CA PHE A 7 -7.98 -17.28 -14.06
C PHE A 7 -7.64 -17.64 -12.63
N THR A 8 -6.34 -17.68 -12.34
CA THR A 8 -5.81 -17.98 -11.01
C THR A 8 -4.73 -16.98 -10.65
N PHE A 9 -4.30 -17.02 -9.40
CA PHE A 9 -3.24 -16.17 -8.89
C PHE A 9 -2.03 -17.02 -8.51
N ASN A 10 -0.85 -16.48 -8.76
CA ASN A 10 0.40 -17.03 -8.31
C ASN A 10 1.12 -16.03 -7.42
N ILE A 11 1.69 -16.51 -6.32
CA ILE A 11 2.43 -15.68 -5.38
C ILE A 11 3.90 -16.11 -5.41
N THR A 12 4.79 -15.14 -5.61
CA THR A 12 6.24 -15.33 -5.43
C THR A 12 6.75 -14.42 -4.32
N THR A 13 7.93 -14.73 -3.78
CA THR A 13 8.48 -14.00 -2.65
C THR A 13 9.95 -13.73 -2.82
N THR A 14 10.34 -12.50 -2.54
CA THR A 14 11.73 -12.05 -2.56
C THR A 14 12.02 -11.35 -1.25
N ARG A 15 13.16 -11.68 -0.63
CA ARG A 15 13.57 -11.00 0.60
C ARG A 15 13.82 -9.51 0.36
N PHE A 16 13.29 -8.67 1.24
CA PHE A 16 13.61 -7.24 1.28
C PHE A 16 14.52 -6.94 2.47
N ASP A 17 15.81 -7.10 2.27
CA ASP A 17 16.87 -6.76 3.21
C ASP A 17 17.87 -5.77 2.59
N GLU A 18 19.02 -5.55 3.23
CA GLU A 18 20.05 -4.67 2.69
C GLU A 18 20.67 -5.14 1.38
N ASP A 19 20.57 -6.44 1.07
CA ASP A 19 21.12 -7.04 -0.14
C ASP A 19 20.11 -7.11 -1.30
N TYR A 20 18.84 -6.73 -1.04
CA TYR A 20 17.81 -6.67 -2.07
C TYR A 20 18.18 -5.76 -3.25
N SER A 21 18.24 -6.34 -4.45
CA SER A 21 18.38 -5.61 -5.71
C SER A 21 17.22 -5.96 -6.64
N PRO A 22 16.58 -4.97 -7.29
CA PRO A 22 15.54 -5.24 -8.26
C PRO A 22 16.11 -6.01 -9.46
N SER A 23 15.33 -6.94 -10.02
CA SER A 23 15.74 -7.67 -11.22
C SER A 23 15.66 -6.78 -12.46
N GLU A 24 16.60 -6.94 -13.40
CA GLU A 24 16.63 -6.17 -14.66
C GLU A 24 15.47 -6.52 -15.61
N ILE A 25 14.85 -7.70 -15.44
CA ILE A 25 13.99 -8.31 -16.47
C ILE A 25 12.49 -8.12 -16.21
N SER A 26 12.02 -7.89 -14.97
CA SER A 26 10.57 -7.87 -14.73
C SER A 26 10.02 -6.98 -13.62
N ARG A 27 10.83 -6.32 -12.78
CA ARG A 27 10.30 -5.65 -11.57
C ARG A 27 10.96 -4.29 -11.31
N ALA A 28 11.44 -3.65 -12.37
CA ALA A 28 12.17 -2.40 -12.32
C ALA A 28 11.28 -1.14 -12.17
N THR A 29 10.02 -1.23 -11.74
CA THR A 29 9.14 -0.05 -11.62
C THR A 29 8.39 0.07 -10.30
N THR A 30 8.52 -0.91 -9.39
CA THR A 30 7.74 -0.93 -8.15
C THR A 30 8.25 0.05 -7.09
N ASN A 31 7.38 0.40 -6.13
CA ASN A 31 7.59 1.50 -5.17
C ASN A 31 8.94 1.45 -4.42
N PHE A 32 9.41 0.25 -4.07
CA PHE A 32 10.64 0.04 -3.32
C PHE A 32 11.89 -0.08 -4.21
N ALA A 33 11.73 -0.26 -5.52
CA ALA A 33 12.86 -0.39 -6.45
C ALA A 33 13.71 0.88 -6.54
N ASN A 34 13.13 2.07 -6.34
CA ASN A 34 13.89 3.33 -6.35
C ASN A 34 14.87 3.43 -5.15
N LEU A 35 14.46 2.96 -3.97
CA LEU A 35 15.34 2.90 -2.80
C LEU A 35 16.45 1.86 -2.94
N ALA A 36 16.19 0.84 -3.76
CA ALA A 36 17.05 -0.29 -3.99
C ALA A 36 17.95 -0.12 -5.24
N ARG A 37 18.32 1.12 -5.61
CA ARG A 37 19.13 1.42 -6.81
C ARG A 37 20.38 2.23 -6.56
N GLY A 38 21.27 2.18 -7.55
CA GLY A 38 22.51 2.95 -7.58
C GLY A 38 23.57 2.44 -6.60
N GLU A 39 24.72 3.12 -6.59
CA GLU A 39 25.88 2.74 -5.78
C GLU A 39 25.61 2.79 -4.26
N GLN A 40 24.65 3.61 -3.83
CA GLN A 40 24.27 3.75 -2.41
C GLN A 40 23.10 2.84 -1.98
N ARG A 41 22.66 1.91 -2.84
CA ARG A 41 21.55 0.98 -2.59
C ARG A 41 21.59 0.35 -1.20
N GLN A 42 22.66 -0.38 -0.88
CA GLN A 42 22.76 -1.15 0.36
C GLN A 42 22.69 -0.23 1.59
N GLN A 43 23.32 0.95 1.51
CA GLN A 43 23.30 1.93 2.60
C GLN A 43 21.91 2.56 2.78
N ASN A 44 21.18 2.84 1.70
CA ASN A 44 19.79 3.32 1.75
C ASN A 44 18.87 2.29 2.41
N LEU A 45 18.96 1.03 1.98
CA LEU A 45 18.16 -0.07 2.52
C LEU A 45 18.47 -0.30 4.01
N ARG A 46 19.76 -0.35 4.38
CA ARG A 46 20.19 -0.47 5.78
C ARG A 46 19.64 0.65 6.66
N ARG A 47 19.66 1.91 6.17
CA ARG A 47 19.10 3.05 6.90
C ARG A 47 17.58 2.95 7.05
N ALA A 48 16.87 2.59 5.99
CA ALA A 48 15.42 2.41 6.04
C ALA A 48 15.02 1.29 7.01
N LEU A 49 15.68 0.14 6.95
CA LEU A 49 15.44 -0.97 7.89
C LEU A 49 15.78 -0.58 9.33
N THR A 50 16.84 0.20 9.54
CA THR A 50 17.18 0.74 10.87
C THR A 50 16.08 1.66 11.40
N MET A 51 15.55 2.56 10.57
CA MET A 51 14.43 3.44 10.94
C MET A 51 13.18 2.63 11.30
N MET A 52 12.88 1.56 10.55
CA MET A 52 11.75 0.66 10.85
C MET A 52 11.96 -0.05 12.19
N ASN A 53 13.15 -0.59 12.44
CA ASN A 53 13.46 -1.25 13.71
C ASN A 53 13.31 -0.29 14.89
N GLN A 54 13.88 0.91 14.79
CA GLN A 54 13.75 1.93 15.84
C GLN A 54 12.28 2.28 16.07
N ARG A 55 11.53 2.56 15.00
CA ARG A 55 10.13 2.94 15.11
C ARG A 55 9.26 1.82 15.70
N PHE A 56 9.53 0.58 15.34
CA PHE A 56 8.85 -0.57 15.92
C PHE A 56 9.10 -0.67 17.43
N ASN A 57 10.37 -0.58 17.85
CA ASN A 57 10.74 -0.67 19.26
C ASN A 57 10.25 0.54 20.07
N ASP A 58 10.05 1.70 19.45
CA ASP A 58 9.43 2.87 20.08
C ASP A 58 7.97 2.60 20.44
N LEU A 59 7.20 1.99 19.52
CA LEU A 59 5.81 1.60 19.74
C LEU A 59 5.70 0.41 20.70
N ALA A 60 6.50 -0.63 20.47
CA ALA A 60 6.59 -1.86 21.27
C ALA A 60 7.53 -1.71 22.47
N HIS A 61 7.20 -0.76 23.34
CA HIS A 61 8.03 -0.31 24.46
C HIS A 61 8.01 -1.22 25.69
N TRP A 62 6.98 -2.04 25.83
CA TRP A 62 6.82 -2.95 26.98
C TRP A 62 7.90 -4.02 26.97
N ASP A 63 8.49 -4.28 28.14
CA ASP A 63 9.60 -5.23 28.32
C ASP A 63 10.78 -4.99 27.34
N ASN A 64 10.98 -3.74 26.94
CA ASN A 64 11.92 -3.32 25.90
C ASN A 64 12.67 -2.04 26.30
N ALA A 65 13.30 -2.06 27.49
CA ALA A 65 13.93 -0.87 28.07
C ALA A 65 15.02 -0.25 27.19
N ALA A 66 15.78 -1.05 26.44
CA ALA A 66 16.86 -0.60 25.57
C ALA A 66 16.42 -0.28 24.13
N ARG A 67 15.13 -0.49 23.79
CA ARG A 67 14.56 -0.20 22.46
C ARG A 67 15.23 -0.96 21.30
N ASP A 68 15.70 -2.17 21.58
CA ASP A 68 16.47 -3.01 20.65
C ASP A 68 15.99 -4.47 20.61
N ARG A 69 14.85 -4.78 21.24
CA ARG A 69 14.34 -6.15 21.35
C ARG A 69 13.89 -6.73 20.01
N TYR A 70 13.28 -5.94 19.15
CA TYR A 70 12.60 -6.43 17.96
C TYR A 70 13.30 -6.00 16.68
N ALA A 71 13.29 -6.86 15.67
CA ALA A 71 13.64 -6.48 14.30
C ALA A 71 12.46 -6.75 13.36
N VAL A 72 12.17 -5.77 12.51
CA VAL A 72 11.21 -5.88 11.41
C VAL A 72 11.94 -6.48 10.22
N GLU A 73 11.37 -7.55 9.71
CA GLU A 73 11.84 -8.28 8.55
C GLU A 73 10.78 -8.23 7.46
N LEU A 74 11.18 -7.94 6.23
CA LEU A 74 10.26 -7.69 5.14
C LEU A 74 10.51 -8.65 4.00
N ASP A 75 9.42 -9.15 3.42
CA ASP A 75 9.45 -9.88 2.16
C ASP A 75 8.55 -9.16 1.14
N ILE A 76 9.03 -9.03 -0.09
CA ILE A 76 8.21 -8.62 -1.23
C ILE A 76 7.38 -9.82 -1.66
N VAL A 77 6.07 -9.66 -1.60
CA VAL A 77 5.07 -10.59 -2.11
C VAL A 77 4.61 -10.07 -3.46
N SER A 78 4.95 -10.79 -4.53
CA SER A 78 4.54 -10.43 -5.89
C SER A 78 3.41 -11.34 -6.35
N VAL A 79 2.30 -10.73 -6.74
CA VAL A 79 1.09 -11.41 -7.20
C VAL A 79 0.99 -11.32 -8.71
N GLU A 80 0.87 -12.47 -9.35
CA GLU A 80 0.72 -12.61 -10.80
C GLU A 80 -0.66 -13.19 -11.11
N LEU A 81 -1.33 -12.59 -12.08
CA LEU A 81 -2.57 -13.09 -12.66
C LEU A 81 -2.22 -14.08 -13.77
N ARG A 82 -2.76 -15.30 -13.71
CA ARG A 82 -2.59 -16.35 -14.72
C ARG A 82 -3.93 -16.64 -15.39
N PHE A 83 -3.98 -16.56 -16.71
CA PHE A 83 -5.22 -16.74 -17.47
C PHE A 83 -4.92 -17.31 -18.85
N THR A 84 -5.91 -17.93 -19.48
CA THR A 84 -5.81 -18.40 -20.86
C THR A 84 -6.46 -17.39 -21.81
N ALA A 85 -5.71 -16.94 -22.81
CA ALA A 85 -6.23 -16.11 -23.88
C ALA A 85 -5.68 -16.61 -25.22
N ASP A 86 -6.55 -16.67 -26.24
CA ASP A 86 -6.22 -17.16 -27.59
C ASP A 86 -5.58 -18.56 -27.61
N GLY A 87 -6.01 -19.44 -26.69
CA GLY A 87 -5.49 -20.80 -26.58
C GLY A 87 -4.08 -20.92 -25.98
N ALA A 88 -3.52 -19.82 -25.46
CA ALA A 88 -2.21 -19.80 -24.80
C ALA A 88 -2.34 -19.34 -23.34
N GLU A 89 -1.52 -19.92 -22.46
CA GLU A 89 -1.36 -19.41 -21.09
C GLU A 89 -0.66 -18.06 -21.12
N ARG A 90 -1.20 -17.13 -20.34
CA ARG A 90 -0.69 -15.77 -20.16
C ARG A 90 -0.49 -15.50 -18.68
N THR A 91 0.49 -14.66 -18.39
CA THR A 91 0.78 -14.17 -17.05
C THR A 91 0.90 -12.67 -17.08
N PHE A 92 0.32 -12.00 -16.10
CA PHE A 92 0.43 -10.55 -15.93
C PHE A 92 0.78 -10.20 -14.47
N PRO A 93 1.81 -9.38 -14.22
CA PRO A 93 2.10 -8.92 -12.86
C PRO A 93 0.99 -7.98 -12.39
N LEU A 94 0.28 -8.35 -11.31
CA LEU A 94 -0.89 -7.61 -10.85
C LEU A 94 -0.48 -6.52 -9.84
N PHE A 95 0.18 -6.90 -8.75
CA PHE A 95 0.73 -5.98 -7.76
C PHE A 95 1.83 -6.64 -6.91
N GLU A 96 2.59 -5.79 -6.22
CA GLU A 96 3.55 -6.17 -5.20
C GLU A 96 3.25 -5.45 -3.88
N VAL A 97 3.42 -6.18 -2.77
CA VAL A 97 3.27 -5.67 -1.40
C VAL A 97 4.39 -6.19 -0.53
N LEU A 98 4.67 -5.49 0.56
CA LEU A 98 5.56 -5.95 1.60
C LEU A 98 4.76 -6.68 2.68
N ASP A 99 5.22 -7.88 3.00
CA ASP A 99 4.79 -8.68 4.15
C ASP A 99 5.80 -8.52 5.28
N ALA A 100 5.31 -8.15 6.46
CA ALA A 100 6.15 -7.88 7.62
C ALA A 100 6.18 -9.09 8.56
N ASN A 101 7.36 -9.39 9.08
CA ASN A 101 7.59 -10.36 10.13
C ASN A 101 8.42 -9.71 11.24
N ILE A 102 8.16 -10.10 12.48
CA ILE A 102 8.79 -9.49 13.65
C ILE A 102 9.64 -10.54 14.34
N LEU A 103 10.95 -10.35 14.34
CA LEU A 103 11.88 -11.15 15.12
C LEU A 103 11.98 -10.59 16.55
N ASP A 104 11.67 -11.38 17.56
CA ASP A 104 11.97 -11.06 18.95
C ASP A 104 13.34 -11.63 19.32
N HIS A 105 14.34 -10.76 19.48
CA HIS A 105 15.71 -11.18 19.81
C HIS A 105 15.84 -11.84 21.19
N ARG A 106 14.91 -11.60 22.12
CA ARG A 106 14.95 -12.23 23.45
C ARG A 106 14.51 -13.68 23.41
N SER A 107 13.46 -13.99 22.65
CA SER A 107 12.88 -15.33 22.59
C SER A 107 13.31 -16.13 21.36
N GLY A 108 13.89 -15.47 20.35
CA GLY A 108 14.20 -16.05 19.04
C GLY A 108 12.96 -16.33 18.18
N LYS A 109 11.76 -15.97 18.64
CA LYS A 109 10.51 -16.25 17.92
C LYS A 109 10.27 -15.22 16.83
N ARG A 110 9.65 -15.70 15.74
CA ARG A 110 9.11 -14.86 14.68
C ARG A 110 7.61 -14.74 14.86
N HIS A 111 7.12 -13.52 14.90
CA HIS A 111 5.71 -13.19 14.91
C HIS A 111 5.31 -12.70 13.52
N HIS A 112 4.18 -13.19 13.00
CA HIS A 112 3.63 -12.71 11.74
C HIS A 112 3.12 -11.27 11.91
N GLY A 113 3.50 -10.40 10.98
CA GLY A 113 2.96 -9.05 10.83
C GLY A 113 1.69 -9.05 9.98
N ILE A 114 1.46 -7.95 9.28
CA ILE A 114 0.35 -7.79 8.34
C ILE A 114 0.91 -7.55 6.94
N VAL A 115 0.40 -8.29 5.95
CA VAL A 115 0.72 -8.07 4.53
C VAL A 115 -0.05 -6.87 3.97
N GLY A 116 0.50 -6.18 2.98
CA GLY A 116 -0.15 -5.04 2.31
C GLY A 116 0.62 -3.73 2.37
N ASN A 117 1.78 -3.73 3.05
CA ASN A 117 2.61 -2.55 3.17
C ASN A 117 3.20 -2.16 1.80
N ASN A 118 3.36 -0.86 1.56
CA ASN A 118 3.98 -0.28 0.37
C ASN A 118 3.38 -0.78 -0.97
N PHE A 119 2.05 -0.90 -1.00
CA PHE A 119 1.26 -1.41 -2.12
C PHE A 119 1.58 -0.75 -3.47
N SER A 120 2.11 -1.54 -4.41
CA SER A 120 2.46 -1.13 -5.77
C SER A 120 1.66 -1.96 -6.77
N SER A 121 0.73 -1.35 -7.50
CA SER A 121 -0.19 -2.07 -8.41
C SER A 121 -0.05 -1.56 -9.85
N TYR A 122 -0.04 -2.50 -10.79
CA TYR A 122 0.07 -2.21 -12.22
C TYR A 122 -1.20 -1.53 -12.75
N LEU A 123 -2.38 -2.07 -12.40
CA LEU A 123 -3.66 -1.47 -12.78
C LEU A 123 -3.90 -0.14 -12.07
N ARG A 124 -3.49 0.00 -10.81
CA ARG A 124 -3.57 1.30 -10.12
C ARG A 124 -2.71 2.35 -10.80
N ASP A 125 -1.47 2.01 -11.15
CA ASP A 125 -0.58 2.96 -11.82
C ASP A 125 -1.08 3.30 -13.23
N TYR A 126 -1.73 2.37 -13.95
CA TYR A 126 -2.47 2.65 -15.18
C TYR A 126 -3.64 3.62 -14.94
N ASP A 127 -4.51 3.31 -13.98
CA ASP A 127 -5.72 4.10 -13.71
C ASP A 127 -5.36 5.54 -13.36
N PHE A 128 -4.36 5.76 -12.49
CA PHE A 128 -3.98 7.09 -12.03
C PHE A 128 -3.04 7.84 -12.97
N SER A 129 -2.13 7.15 -13.66
CA SER A 129 -1.07 7.80 -14.45
C SER A 129 -1.35 7.84 -15.94
N VAL A 130 -2.30 7.04 -16.44
CA VAL A 130 -2.65 6.96 -17.86
C VAL A 130 -4.11 7.28 -18.09
N LEU A 131 -5.04 6.56 -17.44
CA LEU A 131 -6.47 6.71 -17.70
C LEU A 131 -7.04 8.03 -17.15
N LEU A 132 -6.75 8.36 -15.88
CA LEU A 132 -7.27 9.58 -15.26
C LEU A 132 -6.84 10.88 -15.99
N PRO A 133 -5.57 11.04 -16.42
CA PRO A 133 -5.19 12.18 -17.26
C PRO A 133 -5.93 12.21 -18.61
N LYS A 134 -6.13 11.06 -19.27
CA LYS A 134 -6.91 10.97 -20.52
C LYS A 134 -8.37 11.42 -20.30
N ILE A 135 -9.01 10.97 -19.22
CA ILE A 135 -10.38 11.39 -18.85
C ILE A 135 -10.45 12.90 -18.63
N LYS A 136 -9.55 13.45 -17.82
CA LYS A 136 -9.52 14.89 -17.51
C LYS A 136 -9.26 15.76 -18.75
N ALA A 137 -8.46 15.27 -19.70
CA ALA A 137 -8.20 15.97 -20.95
C ALA A 137 -9.41 15.95 -21.91
N ALA A 138 -10.18 14.85 -21.92
CA ALA A 138 -11.35 14.70 -22.79
C ALA A 138 -12.60 15.45 -22.28
N ALA A 139 -12.77 15.55 -20.96
CA ALA A 139 -13.94 16.19 -20.36
C ALA A 139 -13.61 16.76 -18.97
N ALA A 140 -13.02 17.95 -18.92
CA ALA A 140 -12.58 18.59 -17.68
C ALA A 140 -13.70 18.75 -16.62
N ASP A 141 -14.95 18.88 -17.07
CA ASP A 141 -16.12 19.14 -16.20
C ASP A 141 -17.02 17.90 -15.95
N ALA A 142 -16.77 16.76 -16.60
CA ALA A 142 -17.70 15.61 -16.56
C ALA A 142 -17.53 14.70 -15.34
N GLY A 143 -16.61 15.01 -14.42
CA GLY A 143 -16.30 14.18 -13.27
C GLY A 143 -15.55 12.88 -13.65
N ILE A 144 -15.34 12.01 -12.65
CA ILE A 144 -14.69 10.72 -12.84
C ILE A 144 -15.78 9.66 -13.08
N PRO A 145 -15.65 8.80 -14.11
CA PRO A 145 -16.59 7.71 -14.37
C PRO A 145 -16.84 6.81 -13.16
N ALA A 146 -18.08 6.35 -12.98
CA ALA A 146 -18.47 5.52 -11.83
C ALA A 146 -17.78 4.14 -11.79
N ASP A 147 -17.30 3.67 -12.94
CA ASP A 147 -16.57 2.42 -13.13
C ASP A 147 -15.04 2.57 -12.96
N TYR A 148 -14.54 3.78 -12.70
CA TYR A 148 -13.12 4.02 -12.43
C TYR A 148 -12.63 3.17 -11.25
N GLY A 149 -11.59 2.36 -11.49
CA GLY A 149 -11.01 1.45 -10.51
C GLY A 149 -11.80 0.16 -10.25
N VAL A 150 -12.98 -0.04 -10.85
CA VAL A 150 -13.81 -1.25 -10.60
C VAL A 150 -13.10 -2.53 -11.03
N LEU A 151 -12.43 -2.55 -12.18
CA LEU A 151 -11.70 -3.73 -12.65
C LEU A 151 -10.61 -4.14 -11.65
N HIS A 152 -9.75 -3.20 -11.26
CA HIS A 152 -8.70 -3.46 -10.28
C HIS A 152 -9.28 -3.89 -8.93
N GLY A 153 -10.35 -3.22 -8.49
CA GLY A 153 -11.09 -3.55 -7.29
C GLY A 153 -11.58 -4.99 -7.25
N LYS A 154 -12.23 -5.44 -8.33
CA LYS A 154 -12.74 -6.82 -8.43
C LYS A 154 -11.63 -7.86 -8.53
N LEU A 155 -10.55 -7.58 -9.26
CA LEU A 155 -9.38 -8.47 -9.29
C LEU A 155 -8.72 -8.60 -7.92
N PHE A 156 -8.63 -7.51 -7.15
CA PHE A 156 -8.09 -7.54 -5.80
C PHE A 156 -8.99 -8.35 -4.84
N GLN A 157 -10.30 -8.14 -4.88
CA GLN A 157 -11.24 -8.94 -4.07
C GLN A 157 -11.18 -10.43 -4.44
N SER A 158 -11.17 -10.75 -5.73
CA SER A 158 -11.00 -12.13 -6.23
C SER A 158 -9.68 -12.75 -5.75
N PHE A 159 -8.60 -11.97 -5.69
CA PHE A 159 -7.33 -12.44 -5.12
C PHE A 159 -7.48 -12.79 -3.64
N LEU A 160 -8.11 -11.94 -2.83
CA LEU A 160 -8.33 -12.22 -1.40
C LEU A 160 -9.19 -13.47 -1.16
N ASP A 161 -10.16 -13.72 -2.03
CA ASP A 161 -11.04 -14.88 -1.95
C ASP A 161 -10.42 -16.15 -2.58
N SER A 162 -9.24 -16.04 -3.20
CA SER A 162 -8.56 -17.16 -3.86
C SER A 162 -7.83 -18.08 -2.89
N ALA A 163 -7.68 -19.36 -3.27
CA ALA A 163 -6.86 -20.32 -2.53
C ALA A 163 -5.40 -19.84 -2.35
N ALA A 164 -4.83 -19.19 -3.37
CA ALA A 164 -3.46 -18.67 -3.31
C ALA A 164 -3.26 -17.68 -2.15
N TYR A 165 -4.26 -16.85 -1.84
CA TYR A 165 -4.21 -15.94 -0.70
C TYR A 165 -4.50 -16.67 0.62
N GLN A 166 -5.61 -17.42 0.69
CA GLN A 166 -6.12 -18.05 1.91
C GLN A 166 -5.19 -19.15 2.46
N GLU A 167 -4.45 -19.84 1.59
CA GLU A 167 -3.44 -20.82 2.01
C GLU A 167 -2.20 -20.16 2.65
N ARG A 168 -1.95 -18.88 2.33
CA ARG A 168 -0.72 -18.18 2.73
C ARG A 168 -0.93 -17.19 3.87
N PHE A 169 -2.05 -16.48 3.89
CA PHE A 169 -2.32 -15.41 4.83
C PHE A 169 -3.59 -15.69 5.62
N ALA A 170 -3.48 -15.67 6.95
CA ALA A 170 -4.60 -15.95 7.85
C ALA A 170 -5.54 -14.75 8.08
N GLN A 171 -5.08 -13.53 7.75
CA GLN A 171 -5.80 -12.28 7.99
C GLN A 171 -5.79 -11.44 6.72
N SER A 172 -6.81 -10.58 6.58
CA SER A 172 -6.91 -9.61 5.48
C SER A 172 -5.72 -8.64 5.47
N PRO A 173 -5.37 -8.06 4.31
CA PRO A 173 -4.26 -7.11 4.26
C PRO A 173 -4.69 -5.78 4.87
N VAL A 174 -3.71 -5.04 5.39
CA VAL A 174 -3.88 -3.63 5.75
C VAL A 174 -2.94 -2.82 4.88
N ILE A 175 -3.52 -1.93 4.06
CA ILE A 175 -2.77 -0.98 3.26
C ILE A 175 -2.72 0.32 4.04
N CYS A 176 -1.53 0.83 4.33
CA CYS A 176 -1.35 2.07 5.07
C CYS A 176 -0.58 3.07 4.21
N ILE A 177 -1.14 4.26 3.97
CA ILE A 177 -0.52 5.30 3.15
C ILE A 177 -0.72 6.69 3.76
N SER A 178 -0.12 7.69 3.11
CA SER A 178 -0.34 9.09 3.44
C SER A 178 -1.82 9.47 3.39
N VAL A 179 -2.25 10.32 4.33
CA VAL A 179 -3.50 11.07 4.19
C VAL A 179 -3.47 11.99 2.96
N SER A 180 -4.63 12.23 2.37
CA SER A 180 -4.77 13.12 1.20
C SER A 180 -4.56 14.59 1.58
N THR A 181 -3.80 15.34 0.76
CA THR A 181 -3.62 16.80 0.88
C THR A 181 -4.86 17.60 0.45
N SER A 182 -5.82 16.96 -0.21
CA SER A 182 -7.08 17.59 -0.63
C SER A 182 -8.13 17.66 0.48
N LYS A 183 -7.84 17.09 1.66
CA LYS A 183 -8.78 16.95 2.77
C LYS A 183 -8.27 17.62 4.03
N THR A 184 -9.21 17.96 4.90
CA THR A 184 -8.96 18.44 6.26
C THR A 184 -9.41 17.34 7.21
N TYR A 185 -8.59 17.07 8.22
CA TYR A 185 -8.80 16.01 9.19
C TYR A 185 -9.03 16.63 10.55
N GLN A 186 -10.05 16.17 11.26
CA GLN A 186 -10.38 16.62 12.61
C GLN A 186 -10.12 15.48 13.59
N ARG A 187 -9.37 15.78 14.64
CA ARG A 187 -9.07 14.86 15.70
C ARG A 187 -10.36 14.46 16.42
N THR A 188 -10.53 13.17 16.68
CA THR A 188 -11.67 12.65 17.46
C THR A 188 -11.25 12.36 18.91
N GLY A 189 -12.22 11.92 19.73
CA GLY A 189 -11.96 11.46 21.09
C GLY A 189 -11.43 10.03 21.18
N ASN A 190 -11.39 9.27 20.08
CA ASN A 190 -10.97 7.87 20.10
C ASN A 190 -9.44 7.75 20.13
N HIS A 191 -8.95 6.82 20.96
CA HIS A 191 -7.53 6.59 21.16
C HIS A 191 -7.23 5.09 21.31
N HIS A 192 -6.34 4.59 20.46
CA HIS A 192 -5.86 3.22 20.48
C HIS A 192 -4.38 3.19 20.92
N PRO A 193 -3.91 2.21 21.72
CA PRO A 193 -2.55 2.21 22.28
C PRO A 193 -1.42 2.17 21.23
N ILE A 194 -1.65 1.53 20.08
CA ILE A 194 -0.67 1.43 18.98
C ILE A 194 -0.95 2.41 17.83
N LEU A 195 -2.17 2.39 17.26
CA LEU A 195 -2.59 3.32 16.22
C LEU A 195 -2.63 4.79 16.69
N GLY A 196 -2.76 5.05 17.98
CA GLY A 196 -2.79 6.40 18.56
C GLY A 196 -4.16 7.06 18.43
N VAL A 197 -4.16 8.37 18.19
CA VAL A 197 -5.37 9.19 18.15
C VAL A 197 -6.04 9.08 16.79
N GLU A 198 -7.35 8.90 16.77
CA GLU A 198 -8.12 8.89 15.52
C GLU A 198 -8.41 10.31 15.01
N TYR A 199 -8.43 10.42 13.69
CA TYR A 199 -8.88 11.58 12.94
C TYR A 199 -10.01 11.17 12.00
N ASP A 200 -10.92 12.09 11.74
CA ASP A 200 -12.01 11.92 10.78
C ASP A 200 -11.99 13.03 9.72
N ASN A 201 -12.65 12.82 8.58
CA ASN A 201 -12.85 13.83 7.56
C ASN A 201 -14.28 13.78 7.00
N ASP A 202 -14.77 14.91 6.51
CA ASP A 202 -16.19 15.03 6.11
C ASP A 202 -16.52 14.24 4.82
N ASP A 203 -15.52 14.06 3.95
CA ASP A 203 -15.70 13.45 2.63
C ASP A 203 -14.49 12.62 2.22
N LEU A 204 -14.75 11.47 1.59
CA LEU A 204 -13.74 10.61 0.98
C LEU A 204 -12.95 11.33 -0.12
N SER A 205 -11.65 11.06 -0.22
CA SER A 205 -10.84 11.42 -1.37
C SER A 205 -11.01 10.41 -2.50
N LEU A 206 -10.57 10.77 -3.71
CA LEU A 206 -10.53 9.83 -4.84
C LEU A 206 -9.75 8.55 -4.52
N THR A 207 -8.68 8.66 -3.71
CA THR A 207 -7.92 7.49 -3.29
C THR A 207 -8.75 6.61 -2.36
N ASP A 208 -9.52 7.20 -1.46
CA ASP A 208 -10.38 6.45 -0.54
C ASP A 208 -11.49 5.73 -1.30
N GLU A 209 -12.16 6.40 -2.24
CA GLU A 209 -13.17 5.79 -3.11
C GLU A 209 -12.59 4.64 -3.95
N TYR A 210 -11.37 4.81 -4.46
CA TYR A 210 -10.67 3.80 -5.25
C TYR A 210 -10.35 2.54 -4.42
N PHE A 211 -9.81 2.69 -3.21
CA PHE A 211 -9.64 1.56 -2.29
C PHE A 211 -10.98 0.98 -1.82
N GLY A 212 -12.04 1.79 -1.77
CA GLY A 212 -13.41 1.33 -1.58
C GLY A 212 -13.86 0.31 -2.64
N LYS A 213 -13.49 0.50 -3.92
CA LYS A 213 -13.74 -0.50 -4.98
C LYS A 213 -12.99 -1.82 -4.76
N MET A 214 -11.92 -1.81 -3.98
CA MET A 214 -11.19 -3.01 -3.55
C MET A 214 -11.84 -3.71 -2.35
N GLY A 215 -13.00 -3.23 -1.88
CA GLY A 215 -13.70 -3.78 -0.71
C GLY A 215 -13.10 -3.35 0.62
N LEU A 216 -12.31 -2.27 0.64
CA LEU A 216 -11.64 -1.77 1.82
C LEU A 216 -12.35 -0.54 2.40
N GLN A 217 -12.41 -0.48 3.73
CA GLN A 217 -12.80 0.70 4.50
C GLN A 217 -11.56 1.48 4.90
N VAL A 218 -11.70 2.77 5.20
CA VAL A 218 -10.60 3.63 5.64
C VAL A 218 -10.85 4.18 7.04
N ARG A 219 -9.79 4.25 7.85
CA ARG A 219 -9.74 5.04 9.08
C ARG A 219 -8.41 5.77 9.17
N TYR A 220 -8.41 6.94 9.82
CA TYR A 220 -7.21 7.77 9.92
C TYR A 220 -6.72 7.81 11.36
N PHE A 221 -5.48 7.41 11.58
CA PHE A 221 -4.90 7.36 12.92
C PHE A 221 -3.53 8.00 12.93
N MET A 222 -3.23 8.78 13.95
CA MET A 222 -1.91 9.32 14.22
C MET A 222 -1.23 8.51 15.34
N PRO A 223 -0.29 7.61 14.99
CA PRO A 223 0.43 6.81 15.98
C PRO A 223 1.18 7.66 17.00
N PRO A 224 1.39 7.17 18.23
CA PRO A 224 2.13 7.90 19.24
C PRO A 224 3.52 8.30 18.73
N GLY A 225 3.83 9.61 18.75
CA GLY A 225 5.10 10.17 18.26
C GLY A 225 5.21 10.33 16.73
N ALA A 226 4.15 10.05 15.96
CA ALA A 226 4.09 10.42 14.55
C ALA A 226 3.79 11.93 14.38
N ALA A 227 4.25 12.52 13.28
CA ALA A 227 3.99 13.92 12.97
C ALA A 227 2.58 14.18 12.39
N ALA A 228 1.97 13.17 11.76
CA ALA A 228 0.69 13.31 11.06
C ALA A 228 -0.09 11.98 11.06
N PRO A 229 -1.43 12.02 10.89
CA PRO A 229 -2.23 10.81 10.71
C PRO A 229 -1.87 10.04 9.44
N LEU A 230 -2.01 8.73 9.50
CA LEU A 230 -1.91 7.78 8.38
C LEU A 230 -3.31 7.26 8.04
N ALA A 231 -3.55 6.99 6.76
CA ALA A 231 -4.77 6.33 6.30
C ALA A 231 -4.58 4.82 6.28
N PHE A 232 -5.40 4.09 7.03
CA PHE A 232 -5.40 2.63 7.11
C PHE A 232 -6.61 2.10 6.35
N TYR A 233 -6.34 1.36 5.28
CA TYR A 233 -7.33 0.67 4.45
C TYR A 233 -7.38 -0.81 4.81
N PHE A 234 -8.55 -1.32 5.19
CA PHE A 234 -8.71 -2.65 5.75
C PHE A 234 -10.09 -3.25 5.45
N ARG A 235 -10.21 -4.56 5.67
CA ARG A 235 -11.48 -5.30 5.72
C ARG A 235 -11.66 -5.84 7.14
N GLY A 236 -12.88 -5.83 7.66
CA GLY A 236 -13.18 -6.29 9.02
C GLY A 236 -13.03 -5.19 10.06
N ASP A 237 -12.49 -5.51 11.23
CA ASP A 237 -12.31 -4.60 12.34
C ASP A 237 -10.81 -4.33 12.60
N LEU A 238 -10.32 -3.18 12.12
CA LEU A 238 -8.93 -2.76 12.30
C LEU A 238 -8.46 -2.77 13.77
N LEU A 239 -9.35 -2.48 14.72
CA LEU A 239 -8.97 -2.31 16.12
C LEU A 239 -8.86 -3.63 16.88
N ASN A 240 -9.58 -4.65 16.43
CA ASN A 240 -9.75 -5.89 17.19
C ASN A 240 -9.23 -7.13 16.45
N ASP A 241 -9.15 -7.10 15.11
CA ASP A 241 -8.73 -8.26 14.32
C ASP A 241 -7.22 -8.46 14.28
N TYR A 242 -6.42 -7.46 14.71
CA TYR A 242 -4.97 -7.47 14.62
C TYR A 242 -4.29 -7.23 15.97
N THR A 243 -3.17 -7.90 16.20
CA THR A 243 -2.41 -7.75 17.45
C THR A 243 -1.63 -6.42 17.50
N ASN A 244 -1.23 -6.00 18.70
CA ASN A 244 -0.40 -4.81 18.87
C ASN A 244 0.93 -4.87 18.10
N LEU A 245 1.58 -6.03 18.03
CA LEU A 245 2.83 -6.20 17.27
C LEU A 245 2.59 -6.12 15.76
N GLN A 246 1.46 -6.64 15.29
CA GLN A 246 1.05 -6.56 13.89
C GLN A 246 0.82 -5.12 13.45
N LEU A 247 0.03 -4.35 14.20
CA LEU A 247 -0.22 -2.94 13.94
C LEU A 247 1.07 -2.10 14.04
N ALA A 248 1.93 -2.38 15.03
CA ALA A 248 3.22 -1.72 15.17
C ALA A 248 4.15 -2.02 13.98
N GLY A 249 4.11 -3.23 13.43
CA GLY A 249 4.82 -3.61 12.20
C GLY A 249 4.41 -2.77 11.01
N THR A 250 3.11 -2.68 10.75
CA THR A 250 2.55 -1.86 9.68
C THR A 250 2.93 -0.39 9.83
N ILE A 251 2.79 0.19 11.04
CA ILE A 251 3.17 1.59 11.29
C ILE A 251 4.67 1.79 11.09
N ALA A 252 5.52 0.94 11.67
CA ALA A 252 6.96 1.07 11.58
C ALA A 252 7.45 1.06 10.14
N THR A 253 6.91 0.14 9.33
CA THR A 253 7.20 0.05 7.90
C THR A 253 6.67 1.27 7.15
N MET A 254 5.39 1.57 7.28
CA MET A 254 4.75 2.60 6.44
C MET A 254 5.08 4.02 6.85
N GLU A 255 5.21 4.34 8.14
CA GLU A 255 5.67 5.65 8.58
C GLU A 255 7.11 5.92 8.12
N THR A 256 7.99 4.91 8.13
CA THR A 256 9.34 5.04 7.58
C THR A 256 9.30 5.39 6.10
N PHE A 257 8.51 4.67 5.30
CA PHE A 257 8.36 5.00 3.88
C PHE A 257 7.73 6.38 3.69
N GLN A 258 6.73 6.77 4.48
CA GLN A 258 6.14 8.10 4.37
C GLN A 258 7.11 9.22 4.77
N LYS A 259 7.99 9.02 5.76
CA LYS A 259 9.09 9.96 6.09
C LYS A 259 10.07 10.15 4.93
N ILE A 260 10.27 9.12 4.12
CA ILE A 260 11.12 9.19 2.93
C ILE A 260 10.36 9.84 1.75
N TYR A 261 9.11 9.46 1.53
CA TYR A 261 8.33 9.87 0.35
C TYR A 261 7.73 11.26 0.48
N ARG A 262 7.29 11.62 1.68
CA ARG A 262 6.60 12.87 2.03
C ARG A 262 7.08 13.40 3.40
N PRO A 263 8.39 13.66 3.59
CA PRO A 263 8.94 14.26 4.79
C PRO A 263 8.25 15.56 5.21
N GLU A 264 7.71 16.34 4.26
CA GLU A 264 6.93 17.57 4.52
C GLU A 264 5.71 17.32 5.43
N ILE A 265 5.17 16.10 5.42
CA ILE A 265 4.02 15.68 6.21
C ILE A 265 4.47 14.80 7.40
N TYR A 266 5.30 13.79 7.14
CA TYR A 266 5.58 12.73 8.12
C TYR A 266 6.91 12.88 8.87
N ASN A 267 7.76 13.79 8.41
CA ASN A 267 8.99 14.18 9.09
C ASN A 267 9.05 15.69 9.35
N ALA A 268 7.87 16.31 9.47
CA ALA A 268 7.70 17.70 9.90
C ALA A 268 8.18 17.86 11.34
N ASN A 269 8.73 19.03 11.67
CA ASN A 269 9.23 19.33 13.01
C ASN A 269 8.10 19.72 13.98
N SER A 270 6.87 19.83 13.47
CA SER A 270 5.65 20.03 14.26
C SER A 270 4.64 18.91 13.99
N ALA A 271 3.95 18.48 15.04
CA ALA A 271 2.89 17.48 14.92
C ALA A 271 1.57 18.11 14.48
N ALA A 272 0.72 17.31 13.84
CA ALA A 272 -0.64 17.67 13.48
C ALA A 272 -1.44 18.13 14.71
N GLY A 273 -2.12 19.26 14.59
CA GLY A 273 -3.03 19.77 15.61
C GLY A 273 -4.38 19.04 15.62
N ASP A 274 -5.33 19.57 16.38
CA ASP A 274 -6.69 19.01 16.46
C ASP A 274 -7.47 19.17 15.14
N ILE A 275 -7.09 20.15 14.32
CA ILE A 275 -7.53 20.28 12.93
C ILE A 275 -6.27 20.31 12.07
N TYR A 276 -6.17 19.39 11.11
CA TYR A 276 -4.97 19.18 10.32
C TYR A 276 -5.28 19.15 8.82
N ARG A 277 -4.56 19.96 8.05
CA ARG A 277 -4.57 19.92 6.59
C ARG A 277 -3.15 19.59 6.10
N PRO A 278 -2.91 18.39 5.55
CA PRO A 278 -1.58 18.02 5.07
C PRO A 278 -1.16 18.91 3.89
N SER A 279 0.11 19.30 3.84
CA SER A 279 0.67 20.10 2.75
C SER A 279 2.04 19.57 2.34
N LEU A 280 2.31 19.54 1.03
CA LEU A 280 3.64 19.27 0.47
C LEU A 280 4.47 20.54 0.27
N GLU A 281 3.90 21.69 0.60
CA GLU A 281 4.56 23.00 0.56
C GLU A 281 5.01 23.43 1.97
N HIS A 282 4.98 22.52 2.94
CA HIS A 282 5.47 22.79 4.29
C HIS A 282 6.99 22.78 4.31
N ASP A 283 7.61 23.86 4.81
CA ASP A 283 9.07 24.03 4.79
C ASP A 283 9.78 23.52 6.07
N ASP A 284 9.06 23.41 7.19
CA ASP A 284 9.65 23.04 8.49
C ASP A 284 9.68 21.52 8.72
N TYR A 285 10.57 20.84 7.99
CA TYR A 285 10.74 19.40 8.06
C TYR A 285 12.20 18.97 7.94
N SER A 286 12.47 17.72 8.31
CA SER A 286 13.79 17.10 8.17
C SER A 286 13.80 16.11 7.01
N ILE A 287 14.89 16.03 6.24
CA ILE A 287 15.08 15.01 5.20
C ILE A 287 15.85 13.83 5.80
N PRO A 288 15.31 12.59 5.78
CA PRO A 288 16.06 11.42 6.19
C PRO A 288 17.33 11.24 5.34
N GLN A 289 18.37 10.63 5.89
CA GLN A 289 19.59 10.29 5.13
C GLN A 289 19.39 9.09 4.20
N VAL A 290 18.26 9.00 3.51
CA VAL A 290 17.93 7.95 2.55
C VAL A 290 17.68 8.63 1.22
N ASN A 291 18.52 8.38 0.23
CA ASN A 291 18.37 9.01 -1.07
C ASN A 291 17.15 8.41 -1.78
N TYR A 292 16.19 9.26 -2.14
CA TYR A 292 14.97 8.89 -2.83
C TYR A 292 14.67 9.90 -3.93
N ASP A 293 14.59 9.43 -5.17
CA ASP A 293 14.33 10.28 -6.33
C ASP A 293 12.83 10.23 -6.69
N ARG A 294 12.11 11.29 -6.33
CA ARG A 294 10.68 11.44 -6.62
C ARG A 294 10.39 11.58 -8.12
N VAL A 295 11.30 12.18 -8.88
CA VAL A 295 11.14 12.35 -10.33
C VAL A 295 11.29 11.00 -11.00
N GLU A 296 12.32 10.25 -10.67
CA GLU A 296 12.50 8.88 -11.15
C GLU A 296 11.28 8.03 -10.74
N ARG A 297 10.83 8.06 -9.47
CA ARG A 297 9.64 7.31 -9.05
C ARG A 297 8.41 7.65 -9.90
N SER A 298 8.15 8.93 -10.15
CA SER A 298 7.01 9.37 -10.95
C SER A 298 7.10 8.83 -12.38
N GLN A 299 8.28 8.87 -13.00
CA GLN A 299 8.52 8.31 -14.32
C GLN A 299 8.32 6.78 -14.35
N LEU A 300 8.74 6.07 -13.30
CA LEU A 300 8.53 4.62 -13.19
C LEU A 300 7.04 4.26 -13.11
N GLY A 301 6.24 5.05 -12.39
CA GLY A 301 4.78 4.85 -12.31
C GLY A 301 4.10 5.04 -13.67
N ILE A 302 4.52 6.06 -14.42
CA ILE A 302 4.03 6.29 -15.79
C ILE A 302 4.42 5.12 -16.70
N LYS A 303 5.68 4.67 -16.65
CA LYS A 303 6.15 3.51 -17.45
C LYS A 303 5.37 2.24 -17.10
N GLN A 304 5.12 1.98 -15.82
CA GLN A 304 4.32 0.85 -15.36
C GLN A 304 2.86 0.93 -15.85
N GLY A 305 2.26 2.13 -15.80
CA GLY A 305 0.93 2.37 -16.33
C GLY A 305 0.86 2.15 -17.84
N GLN A 306 1.84 2.63 -18.60
CA GLN A 306 1.93 2.41 -20.05
C GLN A 306 2.15 0.94 -20.41
N TYR A 307 3.00 0.24 -19.65
CA TYR A 307 3.17 -1.20 -19.80
C TYR A 307 1.84 -1.93 -19.60
N THR A 308 1.08 -1.56 -18.58
CA THR A 308 -0.24 -2.14 -18.29
C THR A 308 -1.26 -1.84 -19.39
N ASP A 309 -1.25 -0.62 -19.95
CA ASP A 309 -2.08 -0.24 -21.10
C ASP A 309 -1.84 -1.19 -22.28
N VAL A 310 -0.57 -1.37 -22.67
CA VAL A 310 -0.18 -2.15 -23.85
C VAL A 310 -0.32 -3.66 -23.64
N HIS A 311 0.08 -4.17 -22.48
CA HIS A 311 0.23 -5.61 -22.25
C HIS A 311 -0.98 -6.26 -21.56
N PHE A 312 -1.92 -5.46 -21.06
CA PHE A 312 -3.11 -5.98 -20.38
C PHE A 312 -4.41 -5.31 -20.81
N VAL A 313 -4.51 -3.98 -20.68
CA VAL A 313 -5.78 -3.28 -20.89
C VAL A 313 -6.22 -3.30 -22.35
N GLN A 314 -5.35 -2.95 -23.30
CA GLN A 314 -5.68 -3.01 -24.72
C GLN A 314 -6.01 -4.43 -25.22
N PRO A 315 -5.21 -5.47 -24.92
CA PRO A 315 -5.48 -6.82 -25.43
C PRO A 315 -6.62 -7.55 -24.70
N TYR A 316 -6.82 -7.29 -23.41
CA TYR A 316 -7.69 -8.13 -22.56
C TYR A 316 -8.69 -7.34 -21.71
N GLY A 317 -8.61 -6.01 -21.69
CA GLY A 317 -9.45 -5.12 -20.87
C GLY A 317 -10.94 -5.40 -21.04
N GLU A 318 -11.45 -5.42 -22.28
CA GLU A 318 -12.87 -5.69 -22.54
C GLU A 318 -13.35 -7.05 -22.02
N ILE A 319 -12.47 -8.06 -21.97
CA ILE A 319 -12.82 -9.39 -21.47
C ILE A 319 -12.90 -9.36 -19.95
N PHE A 320 -11.91 -8.74 -19.30
CA PHE A 320 -11.87 -8.60 -17.86
C PHE A 320 -12.91 -7.60 -17.32
N GLU A 321 -13.26 -6.56 -18.07
CA GLU A 321 -14.35 -5.64 -17.74
C GLU A 321 -15.71 -6.33 -17.84
N ARG A 322 -15.93 -7.20 -18.84
CA ARG A 322 -17.15 -8.02 -18.89
C ARG A 322 -17.23 -9.00 -17.73
N TRP A 323 -16.12 -9.63 -17.34
CA TRP A 323 -16.05 -10.45 -16.13
C TRP A 323 -16.35 -9.61 -14.88
N ALA A 324 -15.73 -8.44 -14.77
CA ALA A 324 -15.94 -7.50 -13.68
C ALA A 324 -17.42 -7.10 -13.62
N ASN A 325 -18.10 -6.79 -14.72
CA ASN A 325 -19.51 -6.39 -14.70
C ASN A 325 -20.49 -7.57 -14.53
N GLY A 326 -20.10 -8.79 -14.88
CA GLY A 326 -20.91 -10.00 -14.73
C GLY A 326 -20.94 -10.59 -13.32
N THR A 327 -19.99 -10.20 -12.45
CA THR A 327 -20.01 -10.54 -11.02
C THR A 327 -20.89 -9.51 -10.28
N ALA A 328 -22.08 -9.94 -9.84
CA ALA A 328 -22.97 -9.09 -9.05
C ALA A 328 -22.23 -8.55 -7.81
N GLU A 329 -22.46 -7.28 -7.46
CA GLU A 329 -21.87 -6.69 -6.25
C GLU A 329 -22.35 -7.45 -5.00
N PRO A 330 -21.46 -7.80 -4.06
CA PRO A 330 -21.90 -8.22 -2.74
C PRO A 330 -22.62 -7.05 -2.08
N VAL A 331 -23.90 -7.25 -1.76
CA VAL A 331 -24.72 -6.30 -1.02
C VAL A 331 -24.00 -6.02 0.31
N ALA A 332 -23.56 -4.78 0.50
CA ALA A 332 -22.97 -4.35 1.77
C ALA A 332 -23.99 -4.59 2.91
N PRO A 333 -23.57 -5.14 4.07
CA PRO A 333 -24.48 -5.28 5.19
C PRO A 333 -24.90 -3.87 5.65
N VAL A 334 -26.20 -3.62 5.61
CA VAL A 334 -26.81 -2.47 6.25
C VAL A 334 -26.57 -2.62 7.75
N LEU A 335 -25.72 -1.76 8.32
CA LEU A 335 -25.59 -1.63 9.76
C LEU A 335 -26.91 -1.08 10.30
N VAL A 336 -27.54 -1.84 11.20
CA VAL A 336 -28.68 -1.41 12.05
C VAL A 336 -28.14 -0.92 13.37
#